data_AF-A0A2V6QBR9-F1
#
_entry.id   AF-A0A2V6QBR9-F1
#
_cell.length_a   1.000
_cell.length_b   1.000
_cell.length_c   1.000
_cell.angle_alpha   90.00
_cell.angle_beta   90.00
_cell.angle_gamma   90.00
#
_symmetry.space_group_name_H-M   'P 1'
#
loop_
_entity.id
_entity.type
_entity.pdbx_description
1 polymer ?
#
loop_
_entity_poly.entity_id
_entity_poly.type
_entity_poly.pdbx_seq_one_letter_code
_entity_poly.pdbx_strand_id
1 'polypeptide(L)'
;MTRIVVSALALALGLGACAAKTVPSLSDEQRRALGRVGVVVVEAPTKSSVAGPTPLGGIGGGVLGAAEGVGVGVLSGAGCLFTAGYAWPLCISAIMTPYWVGRGLVEGALNAVPEGERRAAQAAIVAAIGGVETRRIARGIEEEAQRRAWAVTVMSPGPPQASHRDAAAAGIDTVAEITLLRLALTGRPSSSPEDTLKLSVPDVNPTLGLLAEARLRLVRTTDDVVVFERTYRRLSPRDMKFVEWARDDAAELRTARDQALDDLARDVTVELAGVEQQSAPPSPE
;
A
#
# COMPACT_ATOMS: atom_id res chain seq x y z
N MET A 1 -15.85 -23.40 48.87
CA MET A 1 -16.51 -23.25 47.55
C MET A 1 -16.53 -21.78 47.15
N THR A 2 -15.36 -21.17 46.89
CA THR A 2 -15.26 -19.69 46.73
C THR A 2 -14.00 -19.26 45.98
N ARG A 3 -13.60 -19.95 44.90
CA ARG A 3 -12.45 -19.52 44.08
C ARG A 3 -12.55 -19.78 42.56
N ILE A 4 -13.73 -20.06 42.02
CA ILE A 4 -13.88 -20.37 40.57
C ILE A 4 -14.51 -19.22 39.76
N VAL A 5 -15.11 -18.21 40.39
CA VAL A 5 -15.90 -17.20 39.67
C VAL A 5 -15.08 -15.98 39.19
N VAL A 6 -13.86 -15.78 39.68
CA VAL A 6 -13.07 -14.56 39.36
C VAL A 6 -12.26 -14.69 38.06
N SER A 7 -12.02 -15.91 37.56
CA SER A 7 -11.19 -16.12 36.37
C SER A 7 -11.94 -15.99 35.03
N ALA A 8 -13.27 -15.94 35.04
CA ALA A 8 -14.07 -15.85 33.80
C ALA A 8 -14.32 -14.41 33.34
N LEU A 9 -14.22 -13.41 34.22
CA LEU A 9 -14.52 -12.01 33.88
C LEU A 9 -13.33 -11.26 33.25
N ALA A 10 -12.10 -11.79 33.39
CA ALA A 10 -10.90 -11.17 32.82
C ALA A 10 -10.69 -11.47 31.33
N LEU A 11 -11.36 -12.49 30.77
CA LEU A 11 -11.25 -12.82 29.34
C LEU A 11 -12.24 -12.07 28.43
N ALA A 12 -13.25 -11.38 28.98
CA ALA A 12 -14.30 -10.73 28.18
C ALA A 12 -13.96 -9.30 27.71
N LEU A 13 -12.88 -8.68 28.23
CA LEU A 13 -12.50 -7.29 27.90
C LEU A 13 -11.48 -7.18 26.75
N GLY A 14 -11.05 -8.30 26.16
CA GLY A 14 -10.10 -8.33 25.05
C GLY A 14 -10.71 -8.25 23.65
N LEU A 15 -12.05 -8.23 23.54
CA LEU A 15 -12.77 -7.99 22.28
C LEU A 15 -13.05 -6.49 22.14
N GLY A 16 -11.98 -5.69 22.23
CA GLY A 16 -12.00 -4.31 21.79
C GLY A 16 -12.31 -4.34 20.30
N ALA A 17 -13.57 -4.08 19.98
CA ALA A 17 -14.03 -3.83 18.63
C ALA A 17 -13.00 -2.95 17.91
N CYS A 18 -12.42 -3.47 16.83
CA CYS A 18 -11.79 -2.65 15.81
C CYS A 18 -12.88 -1.73 15.25
N ALA A 19 -13.20 -0.65 15.96
CA ALA A 19 -13.88 0.48 15.38
C ALA A 19 -12.94 0.93 14.26
N ALA A 20 -13.28 0.55 13.02
CA ALA A 20 -12.57 0.97 11.84
C ALA A 20 -12.46 2.49 11.94
N LYS A 21 -11.24 2.99 12.18
CA LYS A 21 -10.99 4.41 12.36
C LYS A 21 -11.51 5.08 11.09
N THR A 22 -12.66 5.72 11.18
CA THR A 22 -13.26 6.44 10.07
C THR A 22 -12.26 7.49 9.65
N VAL A 23 -11.73 7.34 8.44
CA VAL A 23 -10.73 8.26 7.92
C VAL A 23 -11.46 9.59 7.68
N PRO A 24 -11.04 10.70 8.30
CA PRO A 24 -11.77 11.96 8.22
C PRO A 24 -11.83 12.42 6.76
N SER A 25 -13.04 12.66 6.28
CA SER A 25 -13.36 13.32 5.02
C SER A 25 -13.80 14.75 5.27
N LEU A 26 -13.68 15.62 4.26
CA LEU A 26 -14.17 16.99 4.31
C LEU A 26 -15.70 17.01 4.47
N SER A 27 -16.17 17.68 5.52
CA SER A 27 -17.59 17.98 5.67
C SER A 27 -18.05 18.98 4.60
N ASP A 28 -19.36 19.04 4.32
CA ASP A 28 -19.92 20.03 3.37
C ASP A 28 -19.62 21.46 3.82
N GLU A 29 -19.59 21.72 5.13
CA GLU A 29 -19.25 23.01 5.71
C GLU A 29 -17.77 23.37 5.46
N GLN A 30 -16.86 22.42 5.66
CA GLN A 30 -15.45 22.60 5.36
C GLN A 30 -15.23 22.84 3.87
N ARG A 31 -15.91 22.09 2.99
CA ARG A 31 -15.84 22.30 1.53
C ARG A 31 -16.30 23.69 1.12
N ARG A 32 -17.40 24.19 1.69
CA ARG A 32 -17.87 25.56 1.42
C ARG A 32 -16.89 26.63 1.91
N ALA A 33 -16.17 26.35 3.00
CA ALA A 33 -15.16 27.26 3.54
C ALA A 33 -13.85 27.31 2.74
N LEU A 34 -13.65 26.42 1.74
CA LEU A 34 -12.44 26.42 0.91
C LEU A 34 -12.39 27.58 -0.09
N GLY A 35 -13.55 28.16 -0.46
CA GLY A 35 -13.62 29.20 -1.48
C GLY A 35 -13.17 28.70 -2.87
N ARG A 36 -12.46 29.54 -3.62
CA ARG A 36 -11.85 29.16 -4.91
C ARG A 36 -10.64 28.27 -4.67
N VAL A 37 -10.68 27.07 -5.27
CA VAL A 37 -9.61 26.06 -5.10
C VAL A 37 -8.72 26.02 -6.34
N GLY A 38 -7.42 26.18 -6.12
CA GLY A 38 -6.37 25.89 -7.09
C GLY A 38 -5.75 24.53 -6.80
N VAL A 39 -5.47 23.73 -7.83
CA VAL A 39 -4.81 22.42 -7.66
C VAL A 39 -3.38 22.54 -8.15
N VAL A 40 -2.42 22.10 -7.32
CA VAL A 40 -1.01 22.01 -7.68
C VAL A 40 -0.47 20.62 -7.38
N VAL A 41 0.24 20.03 -8.33
CA VAL A 41 1.00 18.80 -8.08
C VAL A 41 2.41 19.19 -7.65
N VAL A 42 2.77 18.80 -6.43
CA VAL A 42 4.08 19.06 -5.85
C VAL A 42 5.04 17.97 -6.29
N GLU A 43 6.11 18.36 -6.97
CA GLU A 43 7.19 17.45 -7.35
C GLU A 43 8.00 17.10 -6.10
N ALA A 44 7.84 15.86 -5.63
CA ALA A 44 8.65 15.27 -4.57
C ALA A 44 9.21 13.94 -5.06
N PRO A 45 10.40 13.52 -4.58
CA PRO A 45 10.94 12.21 -4.93
C PRO A 45 9.98 11.13 -4.45
N THR A 46 9.30 10.48 -5.40
CA THR A 46 8.37 9.40 -5.13
C THR A 46 9.17 8.21 -4.61
N LYS A 47 8.77 7.66 -3.45
CA LYS A 47 9.40 6.44 -2.95
C LYS A 47 8.97 5.27 -3.82
N SER A 48 9.89 4.74 -4.62
CA SER A 48 9.73 3.46 -5.27
C SER A 48 10.25 2.37 -4.33
N SER A 49 9.43 1.35 -4.07
CA SER A 49 9.85 0.21 -3.27
C SER A 49 9.13 -1.04 -3.73
N VAL A 50 9.83 -2.16 -3.78
CA VAL A 50 9.19 -3.47 -3.94
C VAL A 50 9.24 -4.13 -2.57
N ALA A 51 8.07 -4.29 -1.93
CA ALA A 51 7.93 -4.87 -0.60
C ALA A 51 7.20 -6.21 -0.71
N GLY A 52 7.97 -7.31 -0.74
CA GLY A 52 7.44 -8.66 -0.64
C GLY A 52 7.45 -9.18 0.80
N PRO A 53 6.74 -10.27 1.09
CA PRO A 53 6.81 -10.96 2.40
C PRO A 53 8.21 -11.48 2.74
N THR A 54 9.13 -11.51 1.77
CA THR A 54 10.56 -11.75 1.97
C THR A 54 11.38 -10.68 1.26
N PRO A 55 12.60 -10.36 1.76
CA PRO A 55 13.49 -9.46 1.05
C PRO A 55 13.79 -10.06 -0.33
N LEU A 56 13.49 -9.32 -1.39
CA LEU A 56 13.70 -9.72 -2.80
C LEU A 56 15.21 -9.81 -3.19
N GLY A 57 16.10 -10.00 -2.21
CA GLY A 57 17.54 -9.95 -2.36
C GLY A 57 18.19 -11.33 -2.35
N GLY A 58 18.54 -11.81 -3.55
CA GLY A 58 19.63 -12.77 -3.81
C GLY A 58 19.69 -14.06 -2.96
N ILE A 59 20.84 -14.74 -3.04
CA ILE A 59 21.17 -16.01 -2.37
C ILE A 59 20.88 -15.99 -0.84
N GLY A 60 20.70 -14.82 -0.23
CA GLY A 60 20.43 -14.65 1.20
C GLY A 60 18.98 -14.90 1.67
N GLY A 61 17.97 -14.80 0.80
CA GLY A 61 16.56 -15.03 1.22
C GLY A 61 16.26 -16.47 1.64
N GLY A 62 16.85 -17.45 0.93
CA GLY A 62 16.80 -18.86 1.32
C GLY A 62 17.62 -19.17 2.57
N VAL A 63 18.70 -18.41 2.81
CA VAL A 63 19.57 -18.58 3.99
C VAL A 63 18.89 -18.04 5.25
N LEU A 64 18.09 -16.97 5.17
CA LEU A 64 17.34 -16.46 6.31
C LEU A 64 16.23 -17.42 6.77
N GLY A 65 15.45 -17.97 5.82
CA GLY A 65 14.43 -18.99 6.12
C GLY A 65 15.04 -20.32 6.59
N ALA A 66 16.19 -20.71 6.04
CA ALA A 66 16.96 -21.84 6.55
C ALA A 66 17.52 -21.58 7.96
N ALA A 67 17.98 -20.36 8.25
CA ALA A 67 18.49 -20.00 9.57
C ALA A 67 17.40 -20.00 10.65
N GLU A 68 16.20 -19.50 10.35
CA GLU A 68 15.05 -19.59 11.25
C GLU A 68 14.58 -21.05 11.42
N GLY A 69 14.49 -21.82 10.33
CA GLY A 69 14.14 -23.25 10.38
C GLY A 69 15.14 -24.08 11.18
N VAL A 70 16.44 -23.83 11.01
CA VAL A 70 17.51 -24.44 11.81
C VAL A 70 17.44 -23.97 13.26
N GLY A 71 17.13 -22.70 13.52
CA GLY A 71 16.95 -22.17 14.87
C GLY A 71 15.82 -22.87 15.64
N VAL A 72 14.66 -23.06 15.00
CA VAL A 72 13.54 -23.82 15.58
C VAL A 72 13.91 -25.28 15.80
N GLY A 73 14.65 -25.90 14.87
CA GLY A 73 15.15 -27.27 15.03
C GLY A 73 16.13 -27.45 16.18
N VAL A 74 17.06 -26.50 16.34
CA VAL A 74 18.07 -26.52 17.42
C VAL A 74 17.41 -26.30 18.77
N LEU A 75 16.47 -25.34 18.89
CA LEU A 75 15.71 -25.10 20.12
C LEU A 75 14.81 -26.29 20.47
N SER A 76 14.16 -26.90 19.48
CA SER A 76 13.37 -28.12 19.65
C SER A 76 14.23 -29.30 20.08
N GLY A 77 15.39 -29.48 19.45
CA GLY A 77 16.35 -30.55 19.77
C GLY A 77 16.93 -30.39 21.17
N ALA A 78 17.27 -29.17 21.56
CA ALA A 78 17.67 -28.86 22.93
C ALA A 78 16.54 -29.16 23.92
N GLY A 79 15.30 -28.75 23.63
CA GLY A 79 14.13 -29.06 24.46
C GLY A 79 13.86 -30.56 24.60
N CYS A 80 14.03 -31.35 23.54
CA CYS A 80 13.96 -32.81 23.60
C CYS A 80 15.05 -33.41 24.51
N LEU A 81 16.29 -32.92 24.40
CA LEU A 81 17.42 -33.34 25.23
C LEU A 81 17.24 -32.97 26.71
N PHE A 82 16.84 -31.73 27.02
CA PHE A 82 16.62 -31.25 28.39
C PHE A 82 15.45 -31.95 29.08
N THR A 83 14.48 -32.43 28.31
CA THR A 83 13.36 -33.23 28.84
C THR A 83 13.64 -34.73 28.79
N ALA A 84 14.86 -35.17 28.46
CA ALA A 84 15.25 -36.57 28.31
C ALA A 84 14.27 -37.38 27.42
N GLY A 85 13.66 -36.73 26.43
CA GLY A 85 12.68 -37.35 25.53
C GLY A 85 11.23 -37.36 26.03
N TYR A 86 10.92 -36.85 27.23
CA TYR A 86 9.54 -36.84 27.76
C TYR A 86 8.65 -35.78 27.10
N ALA A 87 9.21 -34.73 26.50
CA ALA A 87 8.46 -33.79 25.67
C ALA A 87 8.40 -34.26 24.21
N TRP A 88 7.63 -35.32 23.99
CA TRP A 88 7.42 -35.96 22.67
C TRP A 88 7.15 -34.96 21.52
N PRO A 89 6.36 -33.88 21.68
CA PRO A 89 6.16 -32.90 20.61
C PRO A 89 7.45 -32.18 20.17
N LEU A 90 8.37 -31.89 21.09
CA LEU A 90 9.65 -31.23 20.80
C LEU A 90 10.65 -32.18 20.11
N CYS A 91 10.57 -33.48 20.44
CA CYS A 91 11.38 -34.49 19.80
C CYS A 91 10.95 -34.75 18.35
N ILE A 92 9.63 -34.79 18.08
CA ILE A 92 9.10 -34.89 16.71
C ILE A 92 9.51 -33.66 15.89
N SER A 93 9.35 -32.45 16.42
CA SER A 93 9.74 -31.25 15.68
C SER A 93 11.24 -31.25 15.35
N ALA A 94 12.10 -31.67 16.29
CA ALA A 94 13.54 -31.80 16.05
C ALA A 94 13.89 -32.79 14.92
N ILE A 95 13.23 -33.96 14.89
CA ILE A 95 13.46 -35.00 13.86
C ILE A 95 12.89 -34.57 12.49
N MET A 96 11.75 -33.89 12.48
CA MET A 96 11.10 -33.45 11.25
C MET A 96 11.75 -32.20 10.66
N THR A 97 12.46 -31.40 11.47
CA THR A 97 13.06 -30.14 11.00
C THR A 97 14.00 -30.32 9.78
N PRO A 98 14.95 -31.28 9.75
CA PRO A 98 15.78 -31.51 8.57
C PRO A 98 14.98 -31.85 7.32
N TYR A 99 13.88 -32.60 7.45
CA TYR A 99 12.99 -32.93 6.34
C TYR A 99 12.30 -31.69 5.79
N TRP A 100 11.74 -30.84 6.66
CA TRP A 100 11.10 -29.58 6.25
C TRP A 100 12.08 -28.58 5.65
N VAL A 101 13.29 -28.48 6.21
CA VAL A 101 14.37 -27.63 5.66
C VAL A 101 14.81 -28.14 4.29
N GLY A 102 15.04 -29.45 4.14
CA GLY A 102 15.42 -30.05 2.86
C GLY A 102 14.34 -29.88 1.79
N ARG A 103 13.07 -30.09 2.15
CA ARG A 103 11.92 -29.87 1.25
C ARG A 103 11.80 -28.42 0.83
N GLY A 104 11.92 -27.47 1.76
CA GLY A 104 11.87 -26.03 1.47
C GLY A 104 13.00 -25.56 0.55
N LEU A 105 14.21 -26.12 0.70
CA LEU A 105 15.34 -25.83 -0.18
C LEU A 105 15.12 -26.37 -1.61
N VAL A 106 14.59 -27.59 -1.75
CA VAL A 106 14.33 -28.19 -3.07
C VAL A 106 13.15 -27.52 -3.77
N GLU A 107 12.03 -27.29 -3.08
CA GLU A 107 10.88 -26.57 -3.63
C GLU A 107 11.24 -25.12 -3.96
N GLY A 108 12.09 -24.47 -3.14
CA GLY A 108 12.61 -23.13 -3.43
C GLY A 108 13.56 -23.10 -4.63
N ALA A 109 14.40 -24.12 -4.81
CA ALA A 109 15.31 -24.23 -5.95
C ALA A 109 14.58 -24.54 -7.28
N LEU A 110 13.57 -25.41 -7.24
CA LEU A 110 12.77 -25.77 -8.42
C LEU A 110 11.88 -24.61 -8.89
N ASN A 111 11.40 -23.76 -7.98
CA ASN A 111 10.61 -22.58 -8.30
C ASN A 111 11.45 -21.29 -8.41
N ALA A 112 12.78 -21.41 -8.38
CA ALA A 112 13.66 -20.25 -8.46
C ALA A 112 13.64 -19.64 -9.86
N VAL A 113 13.22 -18.38 -9.95
CA VAL A 113 13.39 -17.58 -11.15
C VAL A 113 14.90 -17.37 -11.38
N PRO A 114 15.42 -17.58 -12.61
CA PRO A 114 16.82 -17.32 -12.92
C PRO A 114 17.26 -15.92 -12.46
N GLU A 115 18.47 -15.78 -11.92
CA GLU A 115 18.95 -14.48 -11.41
C GLU A 115 18.96 -13.39 -12.49
N GLY A 116 19.26 -13.76 -13.74
CA GLY A 116 19.21 -12.85 -14.88
C GLY A 116 17.81 -12.30 -15.13
N GLU A 117 16.79 -13.16 -15.13
CA GLU A 117 15.39 -12.77 -15.28
C GLU A 117 14.91 -11.90 -14.12
N ARG A 118 15.33 -12.20 -12.87
CA ARG A 118 14.99 -11.37 -11.70
C ARG A 118 15.57 -9.96 -11.78
N ARG A 119 16.84 -9.83 -12.18
CA ARG A 119 17.48 -8.52 -12.33
C ARG A 119 16.86 -7.72 -13.47
N ALA A 120 16.58 -8.37 -14.60
CA ALA A 120 15.86 -7.75 -15.71
C ALA A 120 14.47 -7.29 -15.27
N ALA A 121 13.73 -8.13 -14.54
CA ALA A 121 12.42 -7.81 -14.03
C ALA A 121 12.43 -6.62 -13.05
N GLN A 122 13.38 -6.62 -12.10
CA GLN A 122 13.54 -5.52 -11.17
C GLN A 122 13.89 -4.21 -11.90
N ALA A 123 14.76 -4.24 -12.90
CA ALA A 123 15.11 -3.07 -13.70
C ALA A 123 13.90 -2.54 -14.48
N ALA A 124 13.12 -3.41 -15.12
CA ALA A 124 11.90 -3.05 -15.84
C ALA A 124 10.85 -2.41 -14.91
N ILE A 125 10.64 -2.99 -13.73
CA ILE A 125 9.71 -2.47 -12.71
C ILE A 125 10.17 -1.10 -12.20
N VAL A 126 11.45 -0.94 -11.87
CA VAL A 126 11.99 0.35 -11.39
C VAL A 126 11.90 1.41 -12.48
N ALA A 127 12.21 1.08 -13.73
CA ALA A 127 12.07 2.00 -14.86
C ALA A 127 10.61 2.41 -15.08
N ALA A 128 9.67 1.46 -15.01
CA ALA A 128 8.25 1.72 -15.14
C ALA A 128 7.68 2.56 -13.98
N ILE A 129 8.18 2.40 -12.75
CA ILE A 129 7.78 3.27 -11.62
C ILE A 129 8.45 4.65 -11.72
N GLY A 130 9.70 4.72 -12.16
CA GLY A 130 10.47 5.97 -12.28
C GLY A 130 9.97 6.87 -13.42
N GLY A 131 9.41 6.30 -14.48
CA GLY A 131 8.82 7.04 -15.61
C GLY A 131 7.43 7.60 -15.34
N VAL A 132 7.10 7.98 -14.10
CA VAL A 132 5.81 8.58 -13.75
C VAL A 132 5.89 10.07 -13.87
N GLU A 133 5.14 10.61 -14.82
CA GLU A 133 4.93 12.05 -14.92
C GLU A 133 3.88 12.48 -13.90
N THR A 134 4.29 13.27 -12.91
CA THR A 134 3.40 13.96 -11.95
C THR A 134 2.28 14.74 -12.62
N ARG A 135 2.51 15.20 -13.86
CA ARG A 135 1.50 15.85 -14.73
C ARG A 135 0.29 14.97 -15.02
N ARG A 136 0.41 13.64 -14.95
CA ARG A 136 -0.71 12.74 -15.20
C ARG A 136 -1.80 12.85 -14.15
N ILE A 137 -1.42 12.97 -12.87
CA ILE A 137 -2.40 13.18 -11.78
C ILE A 137 -3.13 14.51 -11.99
N ALA A 138 -2.39 15.58 -12.35
CA ALA A 138 -2.98 16.89 -12.64
C ALA A 138 -4.02 16.80 -13.75
N ARG A 139 -3.69 16.12 -14.86
CA ARG A 139 -4.60 15.91 -15.99
C ARG A 139 -5.83 15.09 -15.58
N GLY A 140 -5.65 14.00 -14.84
CA GLY A 140 -6.77 13.19 -14.36
C GLY A 140 -7.74 13.98 -13.48
N ILE A 141 -7.23 14.91 -12.67
CA ILE A 141 -8.04 15.81 -11.84
C ILE A 141 -8.79 16.81 -12.70
N GLU A 142 -8.12 17.42 -13.69
CA GLU A 142 -8.74 18.34 -14.63
C GLU A 142 -9.89 17.68 -15.38
N GLU A 143 -9.66 16.48 -15.93
CA GLU A 143 -10.67 15.70 -16.64
C GLU A 143 -11.84 15.32 -15.74
N GLU A 144 -11.59 14.88 -14.50
CA GLU A 144 -12.65 14.55 -13.55
C GLU A 144 -13.42 15.79 -13.07
N ALA A 145 -12.75 16.93 -12.89
CA ALA A 145 -13.38 18.18 -12.54
C ALA A 145 -14.30 18.69 -13.65
N GLN A 146 -13.86 18.60 -14.91
CA GLN A 146 -14.68 18.89 -16.09
C GLN A 146 -15.90 17.99 -16.16
N ARG A 147 -15.72 16.67 -15.96
CA ARG A 147 -16.85 15.70 -15.92
C ARG A 147 -17.91 16.07 -14.88
N ARG A 148 -17.49 16.64 -13.74
CA ARG A 148 -18.36 17.04 -12.63
C ARG A 148 -18.87 18.48 -12.72
N ALA A 149 -18.54 19.21 -13.78
CA ALA A 149 -18.80 20.65 -13.90
C ALA A 149 -18.28 21.47 -12.69
N TRP A 150 -17.19 21.01 -12.07
CA TRP A 150 -16.56 21.71 -10.96
C TRP A 150 -15.48 22.66 -11.48
N ALA A 151 -15.61 23.95 -11.14
CA ALA A 151 -14.64 24.96 -11.52
C ALA A 151 -13.37 24.83 -10.68
N VAL A 152 -12.31 24.31 -11.28
CA VAL A 152 -10.97 24.19 -10.67
C VAL A 152 -9.92 24.82 -11.56
N THR A 153 -8.92 25.46 -10.95
CA THR A 153 -7.75 25.96 -11.67
C THR A 153 -6.57 25.03 -11.41
N VAL A 154 -6.15 24.27 -12.42
CA VAL A 154 -4.94 23.45 -12.33
C VAL A 154 -3.73 24.32 -12.63
N MET A 155 -2.86 24.45 -11.64
CA MET A 155 -1.67 25.28 -11.71
C MET A 155 -0.48 24.48 -12.23
N SER A 156 0.52 25.18 -12.76
CA SER A 156 1.76 24.54 -13.18
C SER A 156 2.47 23.89 -11.98
N PRO A 157 3.06 22.69 -12.14
CA PRO A 157 3.90 22.08 -11.11
C PRO A 157 5.04 23.04 -10.72
N GLY A 158 5.32 23.12 -9.42
CA GLY A 158 6.35 24.04 -8.92
C GLY A 158 6.57 23.89 -7.42
N PRO A 159 7.54 24.63 -6.86
CA PRO A 159 7.75 24.67 -5.43
C PRO A 159 6.52 25.30 -4.73
N PRO A 160 6.06 24.75 -3.59
CA PRO A 160 4.82 25.18 -2.94
C PRO A 160 4.70 26.70 -2.74
N GLN A 161 5.78 27.34 -2.30
CA GLN A 161 5.82 28.78 -2.01
C GLN A 161 5.54 29.66 -3.24
N ALA A 162 6.03 29.26 -4.42
CA ALA A 162 5.75 29.99 -5.65
C ALA A 162 4.30 29.79 -6.06
N SER A 163 3.82 28.55 -5.99
CA SER A 163 2.44 28.20 -6.31
C SER A 163 1.42 28.90 -5.40
N HIS A 164 1.70 29.07 -4.11
CA HIS A 164 0.82 29.81 -3.19
C HIS A 164 0.74 31.30 -3.53
N ARG A 165 1.88 31.93 -3.86
CA ARG A 165 1.92 33.34 -4.28
C ARG A 165 1.16 33.56 -5.58
N ASP A 166 1.38 32.70 -6.57
CA ASP A 166 0.69 32.77 -7.86
C ASP A 166 -0.81 32.52 -7.69
N ALA A 167 -1.19 31.61 -6.79
CA ALA A 167 -2.57 31.32 -6.46
C ALA A 167 -3.25 32.54 -5.83
N ALA A 168 -2.61 33.17 -4.84
CA ALA A 168 -3.11 34.39 -4.20
C ALA A 168 -3.30 35.51 -5.24
N ALA A 169 -2.35 35.68 -6.17
CA ALA A 169 -2.45 36.67 -7.26
C ALA A 169 -3.61 36.38 -8.22
N ALA A 170 -3.96 35.11 -8.45
CA ALA A 170 -5.10 34.67 -9.24
C ALA A 170 -6.44 34.72 -8.47
N GLY A 171 -6.44 35.14 -7.20
CA GLY A 171 -7.63 35.17 -6.35
C GLY A 171 -8.09 33.78 -5.89
N ILE A 172 -7.19 32.80 -5.81
CA ILE A 172 -7.47 31.48 -5.24
C ILE A 172 -7.38 31.58 -3.71
N ASP A 173 -8.41 31.09 -3.01
CA ASP A 173 -8.52 31.14 -1.55
C ASP A 173 -7.82 29.95 -0.89
N THR A 174 -7.83 28.79 -1.55
CA THR A 174 -7.20 27.55 -1.05
C THR A 174 -6.43 26.83 -2.17
N VAL A 175 -5.22 26.37 -1.87
CA VAL A 175 -4.42 25.53 -2.75
C VAL A 175 -4.48 24.07 -2.28
N ALA A 176 -4.89 23.19 -3.18
CA ALA A 176 -4.83 21.75 -3.05
C ALA A 176 -3.47 21.24 -3.56
N GLU A 177 -2.55 21.03 -2.63
CA GLU A 177 -1.25 20.40 -2.88
C GLU A 177 -1.40 18.89 -2.95
N ILE A 178 -0.95 18.30 -4.05
CA ILE A 178 -1.01 16.87 -4.27
C ILE A 178 0.40 16.35 -4.44
N THR A 179 0.81 15.45 -3.55
CA THR A 179 2.13 14.83 -3.57
C THR A 179 1.98 13.33 -3.77
N LEU A 180 2.57 12.78 -4.83
CA LEU A 180 2.71 11.33 -4.96
C LEU A 180 3.81 10.86 -4.00
N LEU A 181 3.42 10.14 -2.95
CA LEU A 181 4.34 9.71 -1.90
C LEU A 181 5.05 8.41 -2.26
N ARG A 182 4.29 7.44 -2.77
CA ARG A 182 4.77 6.07 -2.96
C ARG A 182 4.09 5.40 -4.13
N LEU A 183 4.89 4.69 -4.92
CA LEU A 183 4.43 3.66 -5.85
C LEU A 183 5.22 2.40 -5.55
N ALA A 184 4.51 1.35 -5.16
CA ALA A 184 5.15 0.15 -4.65
C ALA A 184 4.38 -1.10 -5.07
N LEU A 185 5.09 -2.16 -5.43
CA LEU A 185 4.50 -3.48 -5.43
C LEU A 185 4.55 -4.02 -4.00
N THR A 186 3.39 -4.40 -3.46
CA THR A 186 3.25 -4.93 -2.10
C THR A 186 2.62 -6.31 -2.13
N GLY A 187 3.13 -7.22 -1.32
CA GLY A 187 2.42 -8.46 -1.01
C GLY A 187 1.07 -8.13 -0.35
N ARG A 188 0.02 -8.87 -0.70
CA ARG A 188 -1.21 -8.84 0.08
C ARG A 188 -1.05 -9.75 1.29
N PRO A 189 -1.51 -9.35 2.48
CA PRO A 189 -1.61 -10.28 3.59
C PRO A 189 -2.56 -11.41 3.15
N SER A 190 -2.05 -12.64 3.12
CA SER A 190 -2.90 -13.82 2.89
C SER A 190 -3.96 -13.82 3.99
N SER A 191 -5.23 -13.78 3.58
CA SER A 191 -6.37 -13.90 4.50
C SER A 191 -6.61 -15.36 4.93
N SER A 192 -5.74 -16.30 4.54
CA SER A 192 -5.89 -17.69 4.93
C SER A 192 -5.30 -17.92 6.33
N PRO A 193 -6.11 -18.28 7.34
CA PRO A 193 -5.60 -18.62 8.67
C PRO A 193 -4.66 -19.84 8.66
N GLU A 194 -4.66 -20.64 7.58
CA GLU A 194 -3.75 -21.78 7.38
C GLU A 194 -2.30 -21.38 7.10
N ASP A 195 -2.02 -20.11 6.72
CA ASP A 195 -0.65 -19.66 6.43
C ASP A 195 0.18 -19.30 7.66
N THR A 196 -0.43 -19.19 8.86
CA THR A 196 0.30 -18.88 10.11
C THR A 196 1.14 -20.05 10.65
N LEU A 197 0.89 -21.28 10.20
CA LEU A 197 1.63 -22.49 10.61
C LEU A 197 2.58 -23.03 9.54
N LYS A 198 2.63 -22.43 8.35
CA LYS A 198 3.65 -22.75 7.36
C LYS A 198 4.96 -22.09 7.81
N LEU A 199 5.93 -22.88 8.24
CA LEU A 199 7.35 -22.50 8.21
C LEU A 199 7.60 -22.01 6.78
N SER A 200 7.59 -20.69 6.62
CA SER A 200 7.32 -20.07 5.32
C SER A 200 8.53 -20.25 4.42
N VAL A 201 8.45 -21.19 3.49
CA VAL A 201 9.39 -21.23 2.36
C VAL A 201 9.24 -19.88 1.65
N PRO A 202 10.33 -19.12 1.45
CA PRO A 202 10.27 -17.85 0.73
C PRO A 202 9.60 -18.05 -0.63
N ASP A 203 8.47 -17.39 -0.86
CA ASP A 203 7.84 -17.39 -2.19
C ASP A 203 8.77 -16.61 -3.13
N VAL A 204 9.44 -17.35 -4.02
CA VAL A 204 10.46 -16.82 -4.94
C VAL A 204 9.83 -16.00 -6.07
N ASN A 205 8.51 -16.12 -6.27
CA ASN A 205 7.76 -15.36 -7.26
C ASN A 205 6.41 -14.90 -6.67
N PRO A 206 6.46 -13.99 -5.67
CA PRO A 206 5.30 -13.67 -4.88
C PRO A 206 4.23 -12.97 -5.72
N THR A 207 2.98 -13.23 -5.37
CA THR A 207 1.84 -12.45 -5.87
C THR A 207 1.84 -11.08 -5.22
N LEU A 208 1.97 -10.04 -6.03
CA LEU A 208 2.06 -8.64 -5.60
C LEU A 208 0.93 -7.84 -6.23
N GLY A 209 0.41 -6.88 -5.48
CA GLY A 209 -0.46 -5.82 -5.97
C GLY A 209 0.29 -4.49 -6.04
N LEU A 210 -0.09 -3.60 -6.95
CA LEU A 210 0.44 -2.25 -7.00
C LEU A 210 -0.28 -1.35 -5.98
N LEU A 211 0.49 -0.72 -5.10
CA LEU A 211 0.06 0.31 -4.17
C LEU A 211 0.51 1.68 -4.67
N ALA A 212 -0.45 2.57 -4.87
CA ALA A 212 -0.23 3.99 -5.09
C ALA A 212 -0.68 4.77 -3.85
N GLU A 213 0.21 5.61 -3.32
CA GLU A 213 -0.08 6.49 -2.18
C GLU A 213 0.13 7.95 -2.60
N ALA A 214 -0.90 8.76 -2.45
CA ALA A 214 -0.83 10.20 -2.68
C ALA A 214 -1.33 10.95 -1.45
N ARG A 215 -0.73 12.10 -1.18
CA ARG A 215 -1.14 13.00 -0.10
C ARG A 215 -1.75 14.25 -0.69
N LEU A 216 -2.92 14.60 -0.19
CA LEU A 216 -3.60 15.86 -0.39
C LEU A 216 -3.36 16.74 0.84
N ARG A 217 -2.91 17.98 0.64
CA ARG A 217 -2.90 19.04 1.65
C ARG A 217 -3.67 20.23 1.10
N LEU A 218 -4.62 20.74 1.87
CA LEU A 218 -5.30 21.98 1.57
C LEU A 218 -4.67 23.08 2.40
N VAL A 219 -4.14 24.09 1.72
CA VAL A 219 -3.44 25.21 2.31
C VAL A 219 -4.19 26.49 1.96
N ARG A 220 -4.60 27.26 2.97
CA ARG A 220 -5.24 28.56 2.74
C ARG A 220 -4.19 29.57 2.31
N THR A 221 -4.45 30.30 1.23
CA THR A 221 -3.47 31.23 0.63
C THR A 221 -3.23 32.49 1.46
N THR A 222 -4.14 32.85 2.36
CA THR A 222 -4.05 34.09 3.14
C THR A 222 -3.04 34.00 4.29
N ASP A 223 -2.86 32.82 4.87
CA ASP A 223 -2.08 32.59 6.09
C ASP A 223 -1.14 31.37 6.00
N ASP A 224 -1.07 30.71 4.85
CA ASP A 224 -0.34 29.45 4.59
C ASP A 224 -0.68 28.33 5.59
N VAL A 225 -1.88 28.36 6.18
CA VAL A 225 -2.31 27.35 7.15
C VAL A 225 -2.87 26.12 6.44
N VAL A 226 -2.39 24.95 6.83
CA VAL A 226 -2.97 23.67 6.40
C VAL A 226 -4.33 23.49 7.06
N VAL A 227 -5.39 23.56 6.27
CA VAL A 227 -6.78 23.39 6.74
C VAL A 227 -7.22 21.92 6.71
N PHE A 228 -6.59 21.12 5.86
CA PHE A 228 -6.88 19.69 5.73
C PHE A 228 -5.67 18.93 5.18
N GLU A 229 -5.44 17.72 5.68
CA GLU A 229 -4.41 16.82 5.16
C GLU A 229 -4.95 15.38 5.16
N ARG A 230 -4.80 14.69 4.03
CA ARG A 230 -5.21 13.30 3.88
C ARG A 230 -4.25 12.54 2.98
N THR A 231 -3.96 11.29 3.35
CA THR A 231 -3.23 10.35 2.49
C THR A 231 -4.21 9.33 1.92
N TYR A 232 -4.28 9.28 0.61
CA TYR A 232 -5.01 8.28 -0.16
C TYR A 232 -4.09 7.12 -0.48
N ARG A 233 -4.65 5.90 -0.39
CA ARG A 233 -3.96 4.66 -0.73
C ARG A 233 -4.87 3.88 -1.66
N ARG A 234 -4.37 3.54 -2.84
CA ARG A 234 -5.06 2.70 -3.81
C ARG A 234 -4.22 1.47 -4.10
N LEU A 235 -4.82 0.32 -3.85
CA LEU A 235 -4.29 -0.96 -4.31
C LEU A 235 -4.92 -1.27 -5.66
N SER A 236 -4.11 -1.70 -6.63
CA SER A 236 -4.63 -2.19 -7.89
C SER A 236 -5.55 -3.38 -7.63
N PRO A 237 -6.66 -3.51 -8.38
CA PRO A 237 -7.52 -4.67 -8.30
C PRO A 237 -6.81 -5.93 -8.80
N ARG A 238 -5.83 -5.75 -9.70
CA ARG A 238 -4.98 -6.81 -10.24
C ARG A 238 -3.88 -7.17 -9.25
N ASP A 239 -3.77 -8.46 -8.99
CA ASP A 239 -2.63 -9.09 -8.35
C ASP A 239 -1.96 -10.00 -9.36
N MET A 240 -0.64 -9.90 -9.48
CA MET A 240 0.14 -10.71 -10.42
C MET A 240 1.43 -11.16 -9.76
N LYS A 241 2.02 -12.24 -10.27
CA LYS A 241 3.32 -12.67 -9.79
C LYS A 241 4.39 -11.64 -10.16
N PHE A 242 5.45 -11.55 -9.35
CA PHE A 242 6.54 -10.59 -9.57
C PHE A 242 7.08 -10.58 -11.01
N VAL A 243 7.32 -11.74 -11.61
CA VAL A 243 7.82 -11.83 -13.00
C VAL A 243 6.78 -11.39 -14.03
N GLU A 244 5.49 -11.51 -13.73
CA GLU A 244 4.42 -11.14 -14.65
C GLU A 244 4.28 -9.63 -14.73
N TRP A 245 4.47 -8.92 -13.61
CA TRP A 245 4.56 -7.46 -13.59
C TRP A 245 5.67 -6.90 -14.48
N ALA A 246 6.71 -7.69 -14.74
CA ALA A 246 7.85 -7.30 -15.55
C ALA A 246 7.79 -7.77 -17.01
N ARG A 247 6.80 -8.58 -17.40
CA ARG A 247 6.63 -9.02 -18.80
C ARG A 247 6.40 -7.82 -19.72
N ASP A 248 6.83 -7.97 -20.96
CA ASP A 248 6.63 -6.98 -22.04
C ASP A 248 7.03 -5.56 -21.63
N ASP A 249 8.23 -5.41 -21.06
CA ASP A 249 8.75 -4.15 -20.50
C ASP A 249 7.78 -3.51 -19.49
N ALA A 250 7.29 -4.35 -18.58
CA ALA A 250 6.36 -4.00 -17.53
C ALA A 250 5.09 -3.29 -18.05
N ALA A 251 4.54 -3.71 -19.20
CA ALA A 251 3.34 -3.13 -19.79
C ALA A 251 2.15 -3.18 -18.82
N GLU A 252 1.92 -4.34 -18.19
CA GLU A 252 0.85 -4.52 -17.19
C GLU A 252 1.03 -3.61 -15.97
N LEU A 253 2.27 -3.43 -15.51
CA LEU A 253 2.58 -2.52 -14.41
C LEU A 253 2.25 -1.08 -14.79
N ARG A 254 2.61 -0.64 -16.00
CA ARG A 254 2.28 0.70 -16.50
C ARG A 254 0.77 0.90 -16.57
N THR A 255 0.02 -0.06 -17.11
CA THR A 255 -1.45 -0.01 -17.14
C THR A 255 -2.06 0.07 -15.73
N ALA A 256 -1.62 -0.79 -14.80
CA ALA A 256 -2.13 -0.78 -13.43
C ALA A 256 -1.78 0.52 -12.67
N ARG A 257 -0.58 1.05 -12.91
CA ARG A 257 -0.10 2.33 -12.37
C ARG A 257 -0.95 3.47 -12.88
N ASP A 258 -1.15 3.52 -14.18
CA ASP A 258 -1.97 4.53 -14.84
C ASP A 258 -3.40 4.53 -14.29
N GLN A 259 -4.01 3.35 -14.20
CA GLN A 259 -5.33 3.19 -13.59
C GLN A 259 -5.36 3.64 -12.13
N ALA A 260 -4.35 3.27 -11.32
CA ALA A 260 -4.28 3.67 -9.92
C ALA A 260 -4.12 5.19 -9.74
N LEU A 261 -3.40 5.86 -10.65
CA LEU A 261 -3.28 7.33 -10.66
C LEU A 261 -4.60 8.00 -11.05
N ASP A 262 -5.32 7.44 -12.03
CA ASP A 262 -6.63 7.96 -12.45
C ASP A 262 -7.69 7.78 -11.33
N ASP A 263 -7.65 6.65 -10.61
CA ASP A 263 -8.51 6.42 -9.45
C ASP A 263 -8.16 7.35 -8.27
N LEU A 264 -6.87 7.62 -8.03
CA LEU A 264 -6.45 8.61 -7.03
C LEU A 264 -6.89 10.03 -7.40
N ALA A 265 -6.76 10.40 -8.67
CA ALA A 265 -7.25 11.68 -9.18
C ALA A 265 -8.77 11.81 -8.95
N ARG A 266 -9.53 10.75 -9.24
CA ARG A 266 -10.98 10.70 -8.97
C ARG A 266 -11.29 10.91 -7.49
N ASP A 267 -10.61 10.19 -6.59
CA ASP A 267 -10.85 10.31 -5.16
C ASP A 267 -10.60 11.72 -4.64
N VAL A 268 -9.49 12.33 -5.08
CA VAL A 268 -9.14 13.70 -4.70
C VAL A 268 -10.21 14.65 -5.22
N THR A 269 -10.62 14.53 -6.49
CA THR A 269 -11.68 15.39 -7.03
C THR A 269 -13.01 15.20 -6.28
N VAL A 270 -13.39 13.98 -5.92
CA VAL A 270 -14.60 13.71 -5.11
C VAL A 270 -14.49 14.35 -3.73
N GLU A 271 -13.31 14.29 -3.10
CA GLU A 271 -13.10 14.93 -1.80
C GLU A 271 -13.26 16.45 -1.89
N LEU A 272 -12.73 17.07 -2.95
CA LEU A 272 -12.74 18.53 -3.12
C LEU A 272 -14.11 19.06 -3.58
N ALA A 273 -14.70 18.42 -4.59
CA ALA A 273 -15.99 18.83 -5.16
C ALA A 273 -17.18 18.37 -4.30
N GLY A 274 -17.01 17.28 -3.54
CA GLY A 274 -18.09 16.58 -2.86
C GLY A 274 -18.70 15.46 -3.70
N VAL A 275 -19.59 14.69 -3.07
CA VAL A 275 -20.43 13.72 -3.78
C VAL A 275 -21.42 14.51 -4.64
N GLU A 276 -21.52 14.19 -5.93
CA GLU A 276 -22.53 14.75 -6.82
C GLU A 276 -23.89 14.69 -6.12
N GLN A 277 -24.51 15.85 -5.90
CA GLN A 277 -25.95 15.89 -5.77
C GLN A 277 -26.48 15.40 -7.12
N GLN A 278 -26.86 14.12 -7.19
CA GLN A 278 -27.75 13.65 -8.25
C GLN A 278 -28.93 14.62 -8.26
N SER A 279 -28.94 15.50 -9.25
CA SER A 279 -30.07 16.35 -9.57
C SER A 279 -31.26 15.42 -9.67
N ALA A 280 -32.20 15.52 -8.72
CA ALA A 280 -33.42 14.75 -8.75
C ALA A 280 -34.05 14.90 -10.14
N PRO A 281 -34.51 13.82 -10.79
CA PRO A 281 -35.19 13.93 -12.07
C PRO A 281 -36.35 14.93 -11.93
N PRO A 282 -36.60 15.79 -12.94
CA PRO A 282 -37.71 16.73 -12.88
C PRO A 282 -38.99 15.95 -12.59
N SER A 283 -39.71 16.36 -11.54
CA SER A 283 -41.01 15.80 -11.22
C SER A 283 -41.88 15.91 -12.48
N PRO A 284 -42.48 14.82 -12.98
CA PRO A 284 -43.46 14.94 -14.04
C PRO A 284 -44.64 15.75 -13.48
N GLU A 285 -44.93 16.88 -14.13
CA GLU A 285 -46.21 17.58 -14.00
C GLU A 285 -47.33 16.80 -14.71
#